data_AF-A0A661SGW8-F1
#
_entry.id   AF-A0A661SGW8-F1
#
_cell.length_a   1.000
_cell.length_b   1.000
_cell.length_c   1.000
_cell.angle_alpha   90.00
_cell.angle_beta   90.00
_cell.angle_gamma   90.00
#
_symmetry.space_group_name_H-M   'P 1'
#
loop_
_entity.id
_entity.type
_entity.pdbx_description
1 polymer ?
#
loop_
_entity_poly.entity_id
_entity_poly.type
_entity_poly.pdbx_seq_one_letter_code
_entity_poly.pdbx_strand_id
1 'polypeptide(L)'
;MSRHLFLFTIGPVQSFIAQARKTQDLYSGSRILSDLIDEAINTLDKSGIIDSNDLIFPNRKIQSKPNRLLAILKTDDPGKIGNDVEDAVRRRFKASAEKALKKNSIRELPELRSHIENFLKIYWVALPCNGNYSEKYEEIERLLGAVKNVRVV
;
A
#
# COMPACT_ATOMS: atom_id res chain seq x y z
N MET A 1 -10.71 5.11 -22.10
CA MET A 1 -10.30 5.12 -20.69
C MET A 1 -11.51 5.06 -19.78
N SER A 2 -11.83 3.84 -19.35
CA SER A 2 -12.77 3.59 -18.27
C SER A 2 -12.26 4.16 -16.94
N ARG A 3 -13.19 4.53 -16.06
CA ARG A 3 -12.90 4.96 -14.69
C ARG A 3 -13.06 3.78 -13.75
N HIS A 4 -12.08 3.59 -12.88
CA HIS A 4 -12.09 2.53 -11.87
C HIS A 4 -11.86 3.09 -10.48
N LEU A 5 -12.71 2.75 -9.52
CA LEU A 5 -12.46 2.98 -8.11
C LEU A 5 -11.41 1.97 -7.64
N PHE A 6 -10.30 2.46 -7.10
CA PHE A 6 -9.16 1.65 -6.70
C PHE A 6 -8.86 1.85 -5.22
N LEU A 7 -8.90 0.77 -4.46
CA LEU A 7 -8.62 0.76 -3.03
C LEU A 7 -7.41 -0.13 -2.78
N PHE A 8 -6.37 0.42 -2.16
CA PHE A 8 -5.11 -0.24 -1.85
C PHE A 8 -4.83 -0.15 -0.36
N THR A 9 -4.24 -1.18 0.23
CA THR A 9 -3.91 -1.21 1.66
C THR A 9 -2.67 -2.04 1.95
N ILE A 10 -1.94 -1.62 2.97
CA ILE A 10 -0.77 -2.32 3.49
C ILE A 10 -1.09 -2.85 4.88
N GLY A 11 -0.75 -4.12 5.11
CA GLY A 11 -0.72 -4.75 6.42
C GLY A 11 0.54 -5.61 6.60
N PRO A 12 0.71 -6.23 7.78
CA PRO A 12 -0.12 -6.06 8.97
C PRO A 12 0.21 -4.76 9.71
N VAL A 13 -0.80 -4.01 10.16
CA VAL A 13 -0.58 -2.72 10.86
C VAL A 13 -0.37 -2.94 12.35
N GLN A 14 -1.34 -3.58 13.01
CA GLN A 14 -1.33 -3.74 14.46
C GLN A 14 -0.16 -4.62 14.92
N SER A 15 0.08 -5.77 14.28
CA SER A 15 1.20 -6.64 14.70
C SER A 15 2.56 -6.04 14.39
N PHE A 16 2.68 -5.15 13.40
CA PHE A 16 3.93 -4.43 13.12
C PHE A 16 4.20 -3.37 14.20
N ILE A 17 3.17 -2.60 14.53
CA ILE A 17 3.25 -1.53 15.52
C ILE A 17 3.38 -2.08 16.95
N ALA A 18 2.71 -3.20 17.26
CA ALA A 18 2.71 -3.79 18.60
C ALA A 18 4.06 -4.36 19.05
N GLN A 19 5.01 -4.58 18.11
CA GLN A 19 6.37 -4.99 18.47
C GLN A 19 7.22 -3.84 19.05
N ALA A 20 6.72 -2.60 18.97
CA ALA A 20 7.39 -1.44 19.55
C ALA A 20 7.55 -1.57 21.06
N ARG A 21 8.79 -1.49 21.56
CA ARG A 21 9.07 -1.47 23.01
C ARG A 21 9.15 -0.03 23.56
N LYS A 22 9.30 0.96 22.68
CA LYS A 22 9.35 2.39 23.00
C LYS A 22 8.43 3.18 22.07
N THR A 23 7.98 4.35 22.52
CA THR A 23 7.19 5.29 21.70
C THR A 23 7.92 5.70 20.41
N GLN A 24 9.26 5.76 20.44
CA GLN A 24 10.06 6.02 19.26
C GLN A 24 9.97 4.89 18.21
N ASP A 25 9.88 3.64 18.65
CA ASP A 25 9.73 2.49 17.75
C ASP A 25 8.33 2.48 17.14
N LEU A 26 7.31 2.82 17.95
CA LEU A 26 5.92 3.01 17.51
C LEU A 26 5.82 4.07 16.41
N TYR A 27 6.44 5.23 16.63
CA TYR A 27 6.49 6.31 15.65
C TYR A 27 7.25 5.90 14.38
N SER A 28 8.34 5.14 14.53
CA SER A 28 9.12 4.67 13.39
C SER A 28 8.33 3.66 12.55
N GLY A 29 7.57 2.77 13.19
CA GLY A 29 6.66 1.84 12.52
C GLY A 29 5.56 2.54 11.72
N SER A 30 4.86 3.51 12.31
CA SER A 30 3.83 4.26 11.59
C SER A 30 4.42 5.07 10.43
N ARG A 31 5.62 5.63 10.61
CA ARG A 31 6.33 6.37 9.56
C ARG A 31 6.73 5.50 8.38
N ILE A 32 7.20 4.27 8.62
CA ILE A 32 7.50 3.32 7.54
C ILE A 32 6.23 3.06 6.70
N LEU A 33 5.09 2.81 7.34
CA LEU A 33 3.84 2.58 6.61
C LEU A 33 3.41 3.82 5.80
N SER A 34 3.56 5.01 6.38
CA SER A 34 3.30 6.28 5.67
C SER A 34 4.19 6.44 4.44
N ASP A 35 5.50 6.20 4.58
CA ASP A 35 6.47 6.31 3.48
C ASP A 35 6.16 5.33 2.34
N LEU A 36 5.66 4.14 2.67
CA LEU A 36 5.24 3.14 1.68
C LEU A 36 3.96 3.55 0.93
N ILE A 37 3.03 4.21 1.62
CA ILE A 37 1.82 4.76 0.97
C ILE A 37 2.19 5.96 0.08
N ASP A 38 3.17 6.76 0.48
CA ASP A 38 3.75 7.79 -0.39
C ASP A 38 4.35 7.18 -1.66
N GLU A 39 5.07 6.07 -1.56
CA GLU A 39 5.57 5.36 -2.75
C GLU A 39 4.43 4.88 -3.67
N ALA A 40 3.34 4.37 -3.10
CA ALA A 40 2.17 3.96 -3.87
C ALA A 40 1.54 5.15 -4.63
N ILE A 41 1.33 6.28 -3.94
CA ILE A 41 0.80 7.51 -4.55
C ILE A 41 1.73 8.01 -5.66
N ASN A 42 3.04 8.07 -5.40
CA ASN A 42 4.02 8.52 -6.38
C ASN A 42 4.06 7.61 -7.62
N THR A 43 3.83 6.31 -7.44
CA THR A 43 3.77 5.35 -8.56
C THR A 43 2.54 5.62 -9.44
N LEU A 44 1.38 5.86 -8.81
CA LEU A 44 0.18 6.27 -9.54
C LEU A 44 0.37 7.60 -10.27
N ASP A 45 0.96 8.61 -9.63
CA ASP A 45 1.22 9.91 -10.25
C ASP A 45 2.14 9.78 -11.47
N LYS A 46 3.22 9.00 -11.36
CA LYS A 46 4.17 8.76 -12.46
C LYS A 46 3.55 8.03 -13.64
N SER A 47 2.51 7.22 -13.40
CA SER A 47 1.82 6.49 -14.47
C SER A 47 0.93 7.41 -15.32
N GLY A 48 0.60 8.60 -14.85
CA GLY A 48 -0.23 9.58 -15.58
C GLY A 48 -1.71 9.19 -15.70
N ILE A 49 -2.17 8.18 -14.96
CA ILE A 49 -3.56 7.70 -15.00
C ILE A 49 -4.48 8.36 -13.96
N ILE A 50 -3.91 9.17 -13.06
CA ILE A 50 -4.63 9.93 -12.03
C ILE A 50 -4.22 11.41 -12.09
N ASP A 51 -5.18 12.30 -11.84
CA ASP A 51 -4.92 13.71 -11.58
C ASP A 51 -4.93 14.00 -10.06
N SER A 52 -4.60 15.24 -9.68
CA SER A 52 -4.62 15.71 -8.30
C SER A 52 -5.96 15.46 -7.57
N ASN A 53 -7.08 15.53 -8.30
CA ASN A 53 -8.44 15.36 -7.76
C ASN A 53 -8.93 13.91 -7.74
N ASP A 54 -8.21 13.00 -8.40
CA ASP A 54 -8.61 11.59 -8.47
C ASP A 54 -8.15 10.80 -7.24
N LEU A 55 -7.21 11.34 -6.46
CA LEU A 55 -6.83 10.80 -5.16
C LEU A 55 -7.83 11.23 -4.09
N ILE A 56 -8.70 10.30 -3.68
CA ILE A 56 -9.76 10.54 -2.71
C ILE A 56 -9.22 10.47 -1.28
N PHE A 57 -8.35 9.50 -1.00
CA PHE A 57 -7.75 9.30 0.32
C PHE A 57 -6.36 8.66 0.19
N PRO A 58 -5.37 9.05 1.00
CA PRO A 58 -5.38 10.15 1.95
C PRO A 58 -5.18 11.51 1.26
N ASN A 59 -5.43 12.60 1.98
CA ASN A 59 -5.08 13.92 1.49
C ASN A 59 -3.55 14.05 1.35
N ARG A 60 -3.07 14.45 0.17
CA ARG A 60 -1.63 14.57 -0.16
C ARG A 60 -0.83 15.39 0.85
N LYS A 61 -1.45 16.40 1.46
CA LYS A 61 -0.80 17.36 2.35
C LYS A 61 -0.55 16.83 3.76
N ILE A 62 -1.13 15.69 4.15
CA ILE A 62 -0.91 15.15 5.48
C ILE A 62 0.46 14.48 5.55
N GLN A 63 1.17 14.76 6.65
CA GLN A 63 2.52 14.23 6.87
C GLN A 63 2.50 12.74 7.22
N SER A 64 1.50 12.29 7.99
CA SER A 64 1.34 10.90 8.41
C SER A 64 0.20 10.28 7.62
N LYS A 65 0.55 9.50 6.59
CA LYS A 65 -0.43 8.82 5.74
C LYS A 65 -0.85 7.50 6.39
N PRO A 66 -2.17 7.25 6.47
CA PRO A 66 -2.69 5.96 6.89
C PRO A 66 -2.28 4.85 5.92
N ASN A 67 -2.38 3.60 6.35
CA ASN A 67 -1.99 2.39 5.62
C ASN A 67 -2.94 2.01 4.46
N ARG A 68 -3.69 2.96 3.92
CA ARG A 68 -4.67 2.75 2.85
C ARG A 68 -4.74 3.94 1.92
N LEU A 69 -5.10 3.66 0.68
CA LEU A 69 -5.11 4.58 -0.45
C LEU A 69 -6.38 4.31 -1.26
N LEU A 70 -7.16 5.34 -1.58
CA LEU A 70 -8.35 5.28 -2.43
C LEU A 70 -8.23 6.31 -3.54
N ALA A 71 -8.35 5.88 -4.78
CA ALA A 71 -8.24 6.74 -5.94
C ALA A 71 -9.18 6.31 -7.09
N ILE A 72 -9.39 7.21 -8.05
CA ILE A 72 -10.05 6.91 -9.33
C ILE A 72 -8.98 6.76 -10.40
N LEU A 73 -8.86 5.57 -10.99
CA LEU A 73 -7.91 5.30 -12.08
C LEU A 73 -8.58 5.50 -13.44
N LYS A 74 -7.94 6.23 -14.34
CA LYS A 74 -8.35 6.40 -15.74
C LYS A 74 -7.56 5.45 -16.62
N THR A 75 -7.92 4.18 -16.60
CA THR A 75 -7.23 3.11 -17.31
C THR A 75 -8.21 2.03 -17.75
N ASP A 76 -7.88 1.33 -18.83
CA ASP A 76 -8.61 0.17 -19.31
C ASP A 76 -8.04 -1.15 -18.70
N ASP A 77 -6.85 -1.08 -18.06
CA ASP A 77 -6.22 -2.21 -17.35
C ASP A 77 -5.82 -1.79 -15.92
N PRO A 78 -6.79 -1.77 -14.97
CA PRO A 78 -6.47 -1.45 -13.58
C PRO A 78 -5.70 -2.56 -12.86
N GLY A 79 -5.72 -3.80 -13.39
CA GLY A 79 -5.03 -4.93 -12.78
C GLY A 79 -3.52 -4.79 -12.90
N LYS A 80 -3.03 -4.42 -14.09
CA LYS A 80 -1.61 -4.09 -14.29
C LYS A 80 -1.15 -2.97 -13.37
N ILE A 81 -1.94 -1.90 -13.23
CA ILE A 81 -1.62 -0.78 -12.33
C ILE A 81 -1.54 -1.23 -10.87
N GLY A 82 -2.50 -2.06 -10.43
CA GLY A 82 -2.48 -2.62 -9.08
C GLY A 82 -1.18 -3.39 -8.80
N ASN A 83 -0.77 -4.25 -9.74
CA ASN A 83 0.49 -5.00 -9.66
C ASN A 83 1.71 -4.09 -9.65
N ASP A 84 1.77 -3.10 -10.55
CA ASP A 84 2.89 -2.15 -10.66
C ASP A 84 3.08 -1.36 -9.34
N VAL A 85 1.97 -0.92 -8.73
CA VAL A 85 1.97 -0.23 -7.43
C VAL A 85 2.42 -1.18 -6.31
N GLU A 86 1.90 -2.40 -6.27
CA GLU A 86 2.32 -3.40 -5.28
C GLU A 86 3.83 -3.68 -5.37
N ASP A 87 4.35 -3.92 -6.57
CA ASP A 87 5.76 -4.21 -6.81
C ASP A 87 6.66 -3.03 -6.42
N ALA A 88 6.24 -1.80 -6.73
CA ALA A 88 6.97 -0.60 -6.34
C ALA A 88 7.07 -0.48 -4.81
N VAL A 89 5.97 -0.71 -4.10
CA VAL A 89 5.94 -0.68 -2.63
C VAL A 89 6.81 -1.78 -2.02
N ARG A 90 6.73 -3.02 -2.53
CA ARG A 90 7.57 -4.14 -2.06
C ARG A 90 9.05 -3.83 -2.26
N ARG A 91 9.41 -3.30 -3.44
CA ARG A 91 10.79 -2.92 -3.76
C ARG A 91 11.30 -1.82 -2.82
N ARG A 92 10.48 -0.80 -2.54
CA ARG A 92 10.83 0.29 -1.63
C ARG A 92 11.06 -0.19 -0.19
N PHE A 93 10.21 -1.10 0.30
CA PHE A 93 10.38 -1.70 1.61
C PHE A 93 11.67 -2.52 1.69
N LYS A 94 11.91 -3.40 0.70
CA LYS A 94 13.10 -4.22 0.61
C LYS A 94 14.38 -3.37 0.61
N ALA A 95 14.44 -2.35 -0.25
CA ALA A 95 15.58 -1.43 -0.30
C ALA A 95 15.84 -0.72 1.03
N SER A 96 14.77 -0.36 1.76
CA SER A 96 14.89 0.27 3.08
C SER A 96 15.44 -0.70 4.13
N ALA A 97 14.99 -1.95 4.11
CA ALA A 97 15.49 -3.01 4.97
C ALA A 97 16.96 -3.33 4.69
N GLU A 98 17.34 -3.55 3.41
CA GLU A 98 18.72 -3.81 2.99
C GLU A 98 19.67 -2.68 3.41
N LYS A 99 19.24 -1.42 3.24
CA LYS A 99 20.00 -0.25 3.71
C LYS A 99 20.20 -0.26 5.23
N ALA A 100 19.19 -0.66 5.99
CA ALA A 100 19.28 -0.76 7.44
C ALA A 100 20.21 -1.91 7.87
N LEU A 101 20.15 -3.08 7.22
CA LEU A 101 21.05 -4.20 7.49
C LEU A 101 22.51 -3.83 7.24
N LYS A 102 22.79 -3.22 6.08
CA LYS A 102 24.13 -2.77 5.70
C LYS A 102 24.68 -1.72 6.68
N LYS A 103 23.84 -0.76 7.10
CA LYS A 103 24.24 0.29 8.05
C LYS A 103 24.64 -0.28 9.42
N ASN A 104 24.01 -1.37 9.85
CA ASN A 104 24.25 -1.99 11.14
C ASN A 104 25.19 -3.21 11.07
N SER A 105 25.81 -3.46 9.90
CA SER A 105 26.69 -4.62 9.67
C SER A 105 26.04 -5.97 10.02
N ILE A 106 24.72 -6.07 9.84
CA ILE A 106 23.97 -7.31 10.10
C ILE A 106 24.16 -8.24 8.91
N ARG A 107 24.63 -9.47 9.16
CA ARG A 107 24.76 -10.50 8.13
C ARG A 107 23.37 -10.86 7.59
N GLU A 108 23.22 -10.75 6.27
CA GLU A 108 22.01 -11.20 5.60
C GLU A 108 22.00 -12.73 5.55
N LEU A 109 21.01 -13.32 6.22
CA LEU A 109 20.73 -14.75 6.18
C LEU A 109 19.54 -15.01 5.22
N PRO A 110 19.49 -16.15 4.52
CA PRO A 110 18.38 -16.48 3.62
C PRO A 110 16.99 -16.34 4.27
N GLU A 111 16.87 -16.72 5.54
CA GLU A 111 15.63 -16.63 6.32
C GLU A 111 15.21 -15.18 6.56
N LEU A 112 16.17 -14.30 6.85
CA LEU A 112 15.92 -12.88 7.04
C LEU A 112 15.45 -12.23 5.73
N ARG A 113 16.07 -12.60 4.61
CA ARG A 113 15.67 -12.11 3.29
C ARG A 113 14.25 -12.57 2.94
N SER A 114 13.95 -13.85 3.14
CA SER A 114 12.60 -14.40 2.95
C SER A 114 11.58 -13.68 3.84
N HIS A 115 11.95 -13.35 5.08
CA HIS A 115 11.09 -12.58 5.97
C HIS A 115 10.80 -11.18 5.41
N ILE A 116 11.81 -10.44 4.95
CA ILE A 116 11.64 -9.09 4.37
C ILE A 116 10.72 -9.14 3.14
N GLU A 117 10.89 -10.15 2.29
CA GLU A 117 10.11 -10.30 1.05
C GLU A 117 8.62 -10.60 1.33
N ASN A 118 8.34 -11.37 2.39
CA ASN A 118 6.99 -11.83 2.73
C ASN A 118 6.32 -11.03 3.87
N PHE A 119 7.02 -10.08 4.49
CA PHE A 119 6.51 -9.35 5.65
C PHE A 119 5.26 -8.52 5.32
N LEU A 120 5.31 -7.79 4.21
CA LEU A 120 4.21 -6.94 3.78
C LEU A 120 3.10 -7.76 3.14
N LYS A 121 1.91 -7.63 3.71
CA LYS A 121 0.64 -8.09 3.13
C LYS A 121 -0.02 -6.90 2.45
N ILE A 122 0.10 -6.86 1.13
CA ILE A 122 -0.50 -5.82 0.30
C ILE A 122 -1.78 -6.39 -0.31
N TYR A 123 -2.84 -5.61 -0.28
CA TYR A 123 -4.11 -5.97 -0.91
C TYR A 123 -4.65 -4.77 -1.65
N TRP A 124 -5.27 -5.03 -2.80
CA TRP A 124 -5.93 -3.99 -3.56
C TRP A 124 -7.12 -4.57 -4.33
N VAL A 125 -8.07 -3.69 -4.63
CA VAL A 125 -9.26 -4.00 -5.44
C VAL A 125 -9.48 -2.83 -6.38
N ALA A 126 -9.88 -3.13 -7.62
CA ALA A 126 -10.31 -2.13 -8.59
C ALA A 126 -11.71 -2.49 -9.11
N LEU A 127 -12.63 -1.52 -9.13
CA LEU A 127 -14.00 -1.69 -9.61
C LEU A 127 -14.35 -0.63 -10.66
N PRO A 128 -15.01 -1.00 -11.78
CA PRO A 128 -15.54 0.00 -12.72
C PRO A 128 -16.48 0.98 -12.02
N CYS A 129 -16.27 2.28 -12.25
CA CYS A 129 -16.97 3.37 -11.57
C CYS A 129 -17.61 4.32 -12.60
N ASN A 130 -18.83 3.98 -13.03
CA ASN A 130 -19.59 4.72 -14.06
C ASN A 130 -20.88 5.38 -13.51
N GLY A 131 -21.03 5.53 -12.18
CA GLY A 131 -22.29 5.99 -11.58
C GLY A 131 -22.22 6.18 -10.06
N ASN A 132 -23.24 5.70 -9.35
CA ASN A 132 -23.45 5.93 -7.91
C ASN A 132 -22.21 5.58 -7.06
N TYR A 133 -21.46 6.61 -6.68
CA TYR A 133 -20.22 6.46 -5.91
C TYR A 133 -20.45 5.78 -4.55
N SER A 134 -21.59 6.07 -3.89
CA SER A 134 -21.88 5.52 -2.56
C SER A 134 -21.97 4.00 -2.59
N GLU A 135 -22.73 3.45 -3.55
CA GLU A 135 -22.86 2.00 -3.74
C GLU A 135 -21.51 1.36 -4.08
N LYS A 136 -20.73 2.00 -4.96
CA LYS A 136 -19.41 1.50 -5.36
C LYS A 136 -18.39 1.53 -4.23
N TYR A 137 -18.49 2.52 -3.35
CA TYR A 137 -17.66 2.63 -2.16
C TYR A 137 -17.96 1.50 -1.15
N GLU A 138 -19.24 1.21 -0.89
CA GLU A 138 -19.62 0.08 -0.03
C GLU A 138 -19.18 -1.26 -0.64
N GLU A 139 -19.33 -1.42 -1.96
CA GLU A 139 -18.93 -2.62 -2.68
C GLU A 139 -17.42 -2.86 -2.60
N ILE A 140 -16.59 -1.83 -2.83
CA ILE A 140 -15.13 -1.98 -2.81
C ILE A 140 -14.59 -2.29 -1.41
N GLU A 141 -15.18 -1.69 -0.37
CA GLU A 141 -14.83 -1.98 1.04
C GLU A 141 -15.15 -3.42 1.39
N ARG A 142 -16.34 -3.92 1.01
CA ARG A 142 -16.74 -5.31 1.20
C ARG A 142 -15.79 -6.28 0.50
N LEU A 143 -15.44 -6.00 -0.75
CA LEU A 143 -14.52 -6.84 -1.52
C LEU A 143 -13.11 -6.84 -0.94
N LEU A 144 -12.58 -5.68 -0.52
CA LEU A 144 -11.29 -5.63 0.15
C LEU A 144 -11.31 -6.42 1.46
N GLY A 145 -12.41 -6.33 2.23
CA GLY A 145 -12.63 -7.13 3.43
C GLY A 145 -12.60 -8.64 3.13
N ALA A 146 -13.27 -9.07 2.05
CA ALA A 146 -13.24 -10.46 1.60
C ALA A 146 -11.82 -10.90 1.22
N VAL A 147 -11.10 -10.12 0.40
CA VAL A 147 -9.72 -10.41 -0.03
C VAL A 147 -8.78 -10.54 1.18
N LYS A 148 -8.91 -9.67 2.19
CA LYS A 148 -8.12 -9.77 3.44
C LYS A 148 -8.39 -11.04 4.25
N ASN A 149 -9.60 -11.61 4.14
CA ASN A 149 -10.02 -12.79 4.87
C ASN A 149 -9.74 -14.09 4.12
N VAL A 150 -9.49 -14.03 2.81
CA VAL A 150 -8.98 -15.17 2.04
C VAL A 150 -7.54 -15.42 2.49
N ARG A 151 -7.39 -16.33 3.45
CA ARG A 151 -6.10 -16.93 3.77
C ARG A 151 -5.76 -17.84 2.61
N VAL A 152 -4.88 -17.39 1.72
CA VAL A 152 -4.17 -18.33 0.84
C VAL A 152 -3.38 -19.23 1.78
N VAL A 153 -3.84 -20.48 1.89
CA VAL A 153 -3.24 -21.54 2.72
C VAL A 153 -1.91 -21.95 2.13
#